data_AF-A0A1E7H8V1-F1
#
_entry.id   AF-A0A1E7H8V1-F1
#
_cell.length_a   1.000
_cell.length_b   1.000
_cell.length_c   1.000
_cell.angle_alpha   90.00
_cell.angle_beta   90.00
_cell.angle_gamma   90.00
#
_symmetry.space_group_name_H-M   'P 1'
#
loop_
_entity.id
_entity.type
_entity.pdbx_description
1 polymer ?
#
loop_
_entity_poly.entity_id
_entity_poly.type
_entity_poly.pdbx_seq_one_letter_code
_entity_poly.pdbx_strand_id
1 'polypeptide(L)'
;MSISTQDLLKKINYIEADIEIHKQILFSIPSDNRQDIEKILKVIAGKKEEINQLRQEIKKIDPEEDKWITVFENAVNDFKKIAAKKKFQSIVSRNVDEACSLSLTDKTKLECLIKACDENGDWTIITLEGEIKYFGKDAVAEKPEQVNPNKSEF
;
A
#
# COMPACT_ATOMS: atom_id res chain seq x y z
N MET A 1 18.16 8.16 25.27
CA MET A 1 18.13 7.28 24.09
C MET A 1 17.48 8.06 22.98
N SER A 2 18.16 8.27 21.86
CA SER A 2 17.55 8.88 20.66
C SER A 2 16.58 7.85 20.06
N ILE A 3 15.33 8.23 19.89
CA ILE A 3 14.35 7.40 19.17
C ILE A 3 14.80 7.34 17.71
N SER A 4 14.92 6.14 17.14
CA SER A 4 15.31 5.99 15.73
C SER A 4 14.11 6.14 14.79
N THR A 5 14.35 6.53 13.54
CA THR A 5 13.31 6.57 12.49
C THR A 5 12.59 5.22 12.36
N GLN A 6 13.33 4.10 12.47
CA GLN A 6 12.75 2.76 12.42
C GLN A 6 11.81 2.46 13.60
N ASP A 7 12.10 2.98 14.79
CA ASP A 7 11.22 2.81 15.95
C ASP A 7 9.91 3.61 15.78
N LEU A 8 10.01 4.82 15.22
CA LEU A 8 8.84 5.64 14.88
C LEU A 8 7.98 4.96 13.82
N LEU A 9 8.60 4.40 12.77
CA LEU A 9 7.89 3.67 11.71
C LEU A 9 7.18 2.41 12.24
N LYS A 10 7.85 1.63 13.11
CA LYS A 10 7.21 0.48 13.79
C LYS A 10 6.01 0.93 14.60
N LYS A 11 6.14 2.03 15.34
CA LYS A 11 5.03 2.58 16.14
C LYS A 11 3.86 3.01 15.25
N ILE A 12 4.13 3.69 14.13
CA ILE A 12 3.10 4.04 13.14
C ILE A 12 2.36 2.79 12.65
N ASN A 13 3.08 1.75 12.24
CA ASN A 13 2.47 0.49 11.77
C ASN A 13 1.53 -0.14 12.82
N TYR A 14 1.95 -0.21 14.09
CA TYR A 14 1.07 -0.69 15.15
C TYR A 14 -0.21 0.14 15.31
N ILE A 15 -0.11 1.46 15.22
CA ILE A 15 -1.28 2.34 15.31
C ILE A 15 -2.19 2.17 14.08
N GLU A 16 -1.62 1.96 12.88
CA GLU A 16 -2.37 1.68 11.66
C GLU A 16 -3.14 0.37 11.73
N ALA A 17 -2.50 -0.70 12.21
CA ALA A 17 -3.16 -1.98 12.45
C ALA A 17 -4.32 -1.84 13.46
N ASP A 18 -4.12 -1.08 14.53
CA ASP A 18 -5.16 -0.82 15.52
C ASP A 18 -6.31 0.03 14.95
N ILE A 19 -6.02 1.03 14.09
CA ILE A 19 -7.04 1.76 13.34
C ILE A 19 -7.88 0.80 12.48
N GLU A 20 -7.26 -0.18 11.82
CA GLU A 20 -7.97 -1.14 10.98
C GLU A 20 -8.93 -2.01 11.79
N ILE A 21 -8.50 -2.47 12.98
CA ILE A 21 -9.38 -3.16 13.94
C ILE A 21 -10.58 -2.28 14.30
N HIS A 22 -10.35 -1.00 14.60
CA HIS A 22 -11.44 -0.06 14.92
C HIS A 22 -12.39 0.18 13.74
N LYS A 23 -11.91 0.18 12.48
CA LYS A 23 -12.80 0.23 11.31
C LYS A 23 -13.67 -1.01 11.19
N GLN A 24 -13.11 -2.21 11.44
CA GLN A 24 -13.90 -3.45 11.44
C GLN A 24 -14.98 -3.43 12.53
N ILE A 25 -14.64 -2.94 13.72
CA ILE A 25 -15.63 -2.70 14.80
C ILE A 25 -16.70 -1.71 14.33
N LEU A 26 -16.31 -0.61 13.68
CA LEU A 26 -17.26 0.37 13.17
C LEU A 26 -18.27 -0.25 12.20
N PHE A 27 -17.83 -1.16 11.32
CA PHE A 27 -18.72 -1.87 10.39
C PHE A 27 -19.65 -2.89 11.07
N SER A 28 -19.33 -3.35 12.27
CA SER A 28 -20.17 -4.30 13.01
C SER A 28 -21.21 -3.62 13.91
N ILE A 29 -21.10 -2.31 14.13
CA ILE A 29 -22.07 -1.55 14.95
C ILE A 29 -23.35 -1.30 14.14
N PRO A 30 -24.55 -1.60 14.70
CA PRO A 30 -25.82 -1.25 14.08
C PRO A 30 -25.94 0.25 13.79
N SER A 31 -26.46 0.61 12.62
CA SER A 31 -26.50 2.00 12.14
C SER A 31 -27.34 2.96 13.00
N ASP A 32 -28.27 2.43 13.80
CA ASP A 32 -29.09 3.16 14.75
C ASP A 32 -28.36 3.47 16.07
N ASN A 33 -27.27 2.76 16.36
CA ASN A 33 -26.43 2.99 17.54
C ASN A 33 -25.38 4.10 17.28
N ARG A 34 -25.87 5.34 17.17
CA ARG A 34 -25.04 6.52 16.88
C ARG A 34 -23.97 6.80 17.94
N GLN A 35 -24.24 6.50 19.20
CA GLN A 35 -23.32 6.80 20.30
C GLN A 35 -22.03 5.98 20.19
N ASP A 36 -22.14 4.68 19.92
CA ASP A 36 -20.97 3.82 19.76
C ASP A 36 -20.22 4.13 18.46
N ILE A 37 -20.94 4.45 17.37
CA ILE A 37 -20.35 4.97 16.13
C ILE A 37 -19.48 6.20 16.39
N GLU A 38 -20.01 7.21 17.08
CA GLU A 38 -19.26 8.43 17.41
C GLU A 38 -18.03 8.14 18.27
N LYS A 39 -18.15 7.24 19.25
CA LYS A 39 -17.05 6.87 20.13
C LYS A 39 -15.90 6.24 19.33
N ILE A 40 -16.19 5.29 18.45
CA ILE A 40 -15.18 4.64 17.62
C ILE A 40 -14.55 5.63 16.64
N LEU A 41 -15.35 6.51 16.02
CA LEU A 41 -14.83 7.56 15.13
C LEU A 41 -13.86 8.50 15.84
N LYS A 42 -14.15 8.88 17.10
CA LYS A 42 -13.22 9.69 17.91
C LYS A 42 -11.91 8.97 18.19
N VAL A 43 -11.95 7.67 18.49
CA VAL A 43 -10.73 6.87 18.69
C VAL A 43 -9.91 6.80 17.41
N ILE A 44 -10.54 6.53 16.26
CA ILE A 44 -9.86 6.53 14.96
C ILE A 44 -9.23 7.89 14.66
N ALA A 45 -9.95 8.99 14.91
CA ALA A 45 -9.44 10.34 14.70
C ALA A 45 -8.23 10.64 15.59
N GLY A 46 -8.28 10.28 16.87
CA GLY A 46 -7.15 10.45 17.80
C GLY A 46 -5.90 9.67 17.38
N LYS A 47 -6.07 8.43 16.92
CA LYS A 47 -4.96 7.60 16.42
C LYS A 47 -4.34 8.16 15.13
N LYS A 48 -5.16 8.71 14.23
CA LYS A 48 -4.66 9.40 13.03
C LYS A 48 -3.83 10.63 13.38
N GLU A 49 -4.23 11.37 14.41
CA GLU A 49 -3.45 12.51 14.89
C GLU A 49 -2.11 12.06 15.49
N GLU A 50 -2.08 10.94 16.23
CA GLU A 50 -0.82 10.37 16.74
C GLU A 50 0.12 9.98 15.59
N ILE A 51 -0.38 9.35 14.52
CA ILE A 51 0.43 9.05 13.33
C ILE A 51 1.00 10.33 12.72
N ASN A 52 0.19 11.38 12.60
CA ASN A 52 0.63 12.66 12.04
C ASN A 52 1.76 13.28 12.86
N GLN A 53 1.68 13.21 14.19
CA GLN A 53 2.75 13.67 15.08
C GLN A 53 4.04 12.87 14.89
N LEU A 54 3.95 11.54 14.84
CA LEU A 54 5.11 10.67 14.60
C LEU A 54 5.78 10.95 13.24
N ARG A 55 4.99 11.24 12.19
CA ARG A 55 5.53 11.64 10.89
C ARG A 55 6.26 12.97 10.95
N GLN A 56 5.75 13.95 11.71
CA GLN A 56 6.46 15.20 11.92
C GLN A 56 7.79 15.01 12.66
N GLU A 57 7.87 14.02 13.56
CA GLU A 57 9.14 13.64 14.20
C GLU A 57 10.10 13.00 13.21
N ILE A 58 9.62 12.05 12.38
CA ILE A 58 10.43 11.44 11.31
C ILE A 58 10.99 12.54 10.40
N LYS A 59 10.16 13.47 9.93
CA LYS A 59 10.59 14.59 9.09
C LYS A 59 11.69 15.45 9.70
N LYS A 60 11.73 15.59 11.03
CA LYS A 60 12.76 16.36 11.75
C LYS A 60 14.06 15.57 11.90
N ILE A 61 13.96 14.26 12.13
CA ILE A 61 15.09 13.38 12.41
C ILE A 61 15.74 12.91 11.10
N ASP A 62 14.92 12.61 10.10
CA ASP A 62 15.29 12.01 8.82
C ASP A 62 14.39 12.53 7.68
N PRO A 63 14.70 13.72 7.14
CA PRO A 63 13.93 14.32 6.05
C PRO A 63 13.98 13.54 4.73
N GLU A 64 15.05 12.75 4.51
CA GLU A 64 15.18 11.93 3.30
C GLU A 64 14.24 10.74 3.35
N GLU A 65 14.14 10.07 4.50
CA GLU A 65 13.18 8.99 4.72
C GLU A 65 11.73 9.51 4.61
N ASP A 66 11.40 10.67 5.21
CA ASP A 66 10.08 11.31 5.07
C ASP A 66 9.71 11.58 3.60
N LYS A 67 10.68 12.05 2.81
CA LYS A 67 10.50 12.28 1.38
C LYS A 67 10.26 10.97 0.64
N TRP A 68 11.02 9.92 0.95
CA TRP A 68 10.83 8.60 0.37
C TRP A 68 9.44 8.03 0.68
N ILE A 69 9.03 8.06 1.95
CA ILE A 69 7.68 7.65 2.38
C ILE A 69 6.61 8.39 1.57
N THR A 70 6.74 9.71 1.46
CA THR A 70 5.78 10.55 0.72
C THR A 70 5.70 10.16 -0.76
N VAL A 71 6.83 9.87 -1.40
CA VAL A 71 6.86 9.42 -2.81
C VAL A 71 6.09 8.11 -2.97
N PHE A 72 6.33 7.12 -2.11
CA PHE A 72 5.63 5.83 -2.18
C PHE A 72 4.14 5.95 -1.90
N GLU A 73 3.75 6.76 -0.93
CA GLU A 73 2.33 6.96 -0.61
C GLU A 73 1.56 7.57 -1.76
N ASN A 74 2.17 8.54 -2.45
CA ASN A 74 1.59 9.11 -3.66
C ASN A 74 1.45 8.05 -4.75
N ALA A 75 2.49 7.24 -4.98
CA ALA A 75 2.45 6.15 -5.94
C ALA A 75 1.34 5.12 -5.62
N VAL A 76 1.19 4.73 -4.36
CA VAL A 76 0.13 3.81 -3.92
C VAL A 76 -1.25 4.45 -4.08
N ASN A 77 -1.40 5.74 -3.75
CA ASN A 77 -2.67 6.44 -3.90
C ASN A 77 -3.08 6.57 -5.37
N ASP A 78 -2.13 6.86 -6.25
CA ASP A 78 -2.37 6.92 -7.68
C ASP A 78 -2.68 5.53 -8.26
N PHE A 79 -1.98 4.49 -7.78
CA PHE A 79 -2.31 3.11 -8.11
C PHE A 79 -3.72 2.72 -7.68
N LYS A 80 -4.17 3.11 -6.48
CA LYS A 80 -5.56 2.91 -6.03
C LYS A 80 -6.58 3.60 -6.94
N LYS A 81 -6.29 4.82 -7.42
CA LYS A 81 -7.15 5.53 -8.39
C LYS A 81 -7.21 4.79 -9.73
N ILE A 82 -6.12 4.18 -10.16
CA ILE A 82 -6.08 3.34 -11.37
C ILE A 82 -6.90 2.07 -11.14
N ALA A 83 -6.71 1.39 -10.02
CA ALA A 83 -7.45 0.18 -9.64
C ALA A 83 -8.96 0.40 -9.50
N ALA A 84 -9.40 1.62 -9.16
CA ALA A 84 -10.81 1.97 -9.15
C ALA A 84 -11.42 2.08 -10.56
N LYS A 85 -10.60 2.30 -11.60
CA LYS A 85 -11.02 2.49 -12.99
C LYS A 85 -10.77 1.26 -13.87
N LYS A 86 -9.74 0.47 -13.54
CA LYS A 86 -9.31 -0.71 -14.30
C LYS A 86 -9.64 -1.98 -13.52
N LYS A 87 -10.06 -3.01 -14.25
CA LYS A 87 -10.19 -4.35 -13.68
C LYS A 87 -8.87 -5.08 -13.82
N PHE A 88 -8.18 -5.24 -12.70
CA PHE A 88 -6.97 -6.06 -12.63
C PHE A 88 -7.33 -7.54 -12.49
N GLN A 89 -6.73 -8.37 -13.33
CA GLN A 89 -6.87 -9.83 -13.28
C GLN A 89 -5.77 -10.49 -12.45
N SER A 90 -4.67 -9.79 -12.20
CA SER A 90 -3.54 -10.25 -11.37
C SER A 90 -2.86 -9.05 -10.74
N ILE A 91 -2.52 -9.17 -9.45
CA ILE A 91 -1.75 -8.18 -8.69
C ILE A 91 -0.74 -8.96 -7.87
N VAL A 92 0.54 -8.61 -8.00
CA VAL A 92 1.64 -9.16 -7.22
C VAL A 92 2.35 -8.01 -6.54
N SER A 93 2.46 -8.08 -5.22
CA SER A 93 3.25 -7.14 -4.42
C SER A 93 4.55 -7.80 -3.95
N ARG A 94 5.62 -7.01 -3.85
CA ARG A 94 6.86 -7.43 -3.19
C ARG A 94 6.54 -7.73 -1.73
N ASN A 95 6.89 -8.92 -1.29
CA ASN A 95 6.81 -9.32 0.10
C ASN A 95 8.23 -9.53 0.65
N VAL A 96 8.37 -9.72 1.96
CA VAL A 96 9.69 -9.90 2.62
C VAL A 96 10.47 -11.07 2.00
N ASP A 97 9.77 -12.12 1.59
CA ASP A 97 10.35 -13.35 1.04
C ASP A 97 10.27 -13.47 -0.50
N GLU A 98 9.56 -12.55 -1.17
CA GLU A 98 9.29 -12.64 -2.61
C GLU A 98 9.61 -11.32 -3.32
N ALA A 99 10.63 -11.34 -4.19
CA ALA A 99 10.99 -10.21 -5.01
C ALA A 99 9.98 -9.97 -6.14
N CYS A 100 9.38 -8.78 -6.20
CA CYS A 100 8.57 -8.36 -7.35
C CYS A 100 9.49 -7.91 -8.48
N SER A 101 9.30 -8.51 -9.65
CA SER A 101 9.94 -8.05 -10.88
C SER A 101 9.07 -8.34 -12.10
N LEU A 102 9.15 -7.46 -13.10
CA LEU A 102 8.48 -7.58 -14.39
C LEU A 102 9.53 -7.88 -15.47
N SER A 103 9.31 -8.95 -16.23
CA SER A 103 10.18 -9.34 -17.34
C SER A 103 9.66 -8.78 -18.66
N LEU A 104 10.47 -7.98 -19.35
CA LEU A 104 10.15 -7.39 -20.65
C LEU A 104 10.66 -8.23 -21.82
N THR A 105 10.11 -8.03 -23.02
CA THR A 105 10.46 -8.82 -24.23
C THR A 105 11.88 -8.60 -24.73
N ASP A 106 12.49 -7.46 -24.37
CA ASP A 106 13.89 -7.13 -24.65
C ASP A 106 14.89 -7.81 -23.69
N LYS A 107 14.40 -8.71 -22.82
CA LYS A 107 15.13 -9.37 -21.73
C LYS A 107 15.50 -8.44 -20.57
N THR A 108 14.99 -7.21 -20.53
CA THR A 108 15.11 -6.34 -19.37
C THR A 108 14.22 -6.86 -18.25
N LYS A 109 14.73 -6.83 -17.02
CA LYS A 109 13.98 -7.16 -15.81
C LYS A 109 13.88 -5.92 -14.94
N LEU A 110 12.67 -5.47 -14.68
CA LEU A 110 12.39 -4.30 -13.86
C LEU A 110 11.99 -4.73 -12.46
N GLU A 111 12.71 -4.27 -11.44
CA GLU A 111 12.29 -4.47 -10.05
C GLU A 111 11.11 -3.58 -9.71
N CYS A 112 10.16 -4.14 -8.97
CA CYS A 112 8.94 -3.47 -8.58
C CYS A 112 8.65 -3.65 -7.10
N LEU A 113 7.78 -2.80 -6.59
CA LEU A 113 7.03 -3.00 -5.36
C LEU A 113 5.69 -3.65 -5.63
N ILE A 114 5.03 -3.27 -6.73
CA ILE A 114 3.77 -3.85 -7.16
C ILE A 114 3.82 -4.02 -8.67
N LYS A 115 3.30 -5.13 -9.19
CA LYS A 115 2.94 -5.29 -10.59
C LYS A 115 1.51 -5.78 -10.70
N ALA A 116 0.74 -5.22 -11.61
CA ALA A 116 -0.63 -5.61 -11.85
C ALA A 116 -0.91 -5.69 -13.34
N CYS A 117 -1.62 -6.74 -13.74
CA CYS A 117 -2.04 -6.96 -15.12
C CYS A 117 -3.55 -6.75 -15.21
N ASP A 118 -4.01 -5.93 -16.15
CA ASP A 118 -5.42 -5.71 -16.41
C ASP A 118 -6.01 -6.74 -17.39
N GLU A 119 -7.33 -6.70 -17.58
CA GLU A 119 -8.05 -7.61 -18.47
C GLU A 119 -7.64 -7.52 -19.95
N ASN A 120 -7.03 -6.41 -20.39
CA ASN A 120 -6.50 -6.25 -21.73
C ASN A 120 -5.10 -6.89 -21.88
N GLY A 121 -4.49 -7.27 -20.75
CA GLY A 121 -3.12 -7.75 -20.70
C GLY A 121 -2.08 -6.64 -20.52
N ASP A 122 -2.51 -5.40 -20.26
CA ASP A 122 -1.61 -4.30 -19.98
C ASP A 122 -1.14 -4.35 -18.53
N TRP A 123 0.12 -4.02 -18.32
CA TRP A 123 0.78 -4.06 -17.04
C TRP A 123 0.98 -2.66 -16.47
N THR A 124 0.70 -2.52 -15.17
CA THR A 124 1.01 -1.34 -14.38
C THR A 124 1.92 -1.77 -13.24
N ILE A 125 3.06 -1.11 -13.08
CA ILE A 125 3.99 -1.38 -11.98
C ILE A 125 4.26 -0.12 -11.16
N ILE A 126 4.58 -0.32 -9.88
CA ILE A 126 5.25 0.67 -9.04
C ILE A 126 6.70 0.21 -8.90
N THR A 127 7.67 1.02 -9.31
CA THR A 127 9.10 0.68 -9.21
C THR A 127 9.60 0.81 -7.76
N LEU A 128 10.85 0.39 -7.49
CA LEU A 128 11.47 0.62 -6.18
C LEU A 128 11.70 2.09 -5.86
N GLU A 129 11.66 2.96 -6.86
CA GLU A 129 11.78 4.41 -6.70
C GLU A 129 10.40 5.08 -6.48
N GLY A 130 9.32 4.29 -6.47
CA GLY A 130 7.96 4.82 -6.32
C GLY A 130 7.39 5.43 -7.60
N GLU A 131 7.93 5.10 -8.77
CA GLU A 131 7.38 5.55 -10.05
C GLU A 131 6.32 4.58 -10.56
N ILE A 132 5.19 5.10 -11.05
CA ILE A 132 4.21 4.28 -11.77
C ILE A 132 4.62 4.19 -13.24
N LYS A 133 4.83 2.96 -13.72
CA LYS A 133 5.12 2.68 -15.14
C LYS A 133 4.05 1.78 -15.75
N TYR A 134 3.80 1.99 -17.03
CA TYR A 134 2.83 1.24 -17.81
C TYR A 134 3.53 0.52 -18.95
N PHE A 135 3.16 -0.74 -19.16
CA PHE A 135 3.68 -1.57 -20.23
C PHE A 135 2.52 -2.23 -20.94
N GLY A 136 2.47 -2.11 -22.27
CA GLY A 136 1.51 -2.86 -23.07
C GLY A 136 1.82 -4.35 -23.04
N LYS A 137 0.81 -5.19 -23.29
CA LYS A 137 0.96 -6.65 -23.36
C LYS A 137 2.14 -7.11 -24.21
N ASP A 138 2.37 -6.47 -25.36
CA ASP A 138 3.41 -6.85 -26.32
C ASP A 138 4.84 -6.52 -25.86
N ALA A 139 4.99 -5.67 -24.83
CA ALA A 139 6.28 -5.30 -24.27
C ALA A 139 6.69 -6.22 -23.10
N VAL A 140 5.78 -7.08 -22.63
CA VAL A 140 5.98 -7.91 -21.43
C VAL A 140 6.11 -9.38 -21.84
N ALA A 141 7.19 -10.02 -21.37
CA ALA A 141 7.49 -11.43 -21.68
C ALA A 141 6.77 -12.42 -20.75
N GLU A 142 6.23 -11.95 -19.63
CA GLU A 142 5.52 -12.78 -18.65
C GLU A 142 3.99 -12.76 -18.83
N LYS A 143 3.35 -13.85 -18.39
CA LYS A 143 1.90 -13.98 -18.35
C LYS A 143 1.41 -13.69 -16.93
N PRO A 144 0.22 -13.08 -16.76
CA PRO A 144 -0.36 -12.85 -15.45
C PRO A 144 -0.48 -14.18 -14.70
N GLU A 145 0.03 -14.23 -13.47
CA GLU A 145 -0.24 -15.34 -12.57
C GLU A 145 -1.75 -15.36 -12.32
N GLN A 146 -2.38 -16.51 -12.57
CA GLN A 146 -3.80 -16.67 -12.27
C GLN A 146 -3.99 -16.43 -10.78
N VAL A 147 -4.85 -15.48 -10.42
CA VAL A 147 -5.30 -15.29 -9.03
C VAL A 147 -5.89 -16.62 -8.61
N ASN A 148 -5.15 -17.37 -7.79
CA ASN A 148 -5.65 -18.57 -7.17
C ASN A 148 -6.50 -18.09 -5.99
N PRO A 149 -7.83 -18.18 -6.03
CA PRO A 149 -8.71 -17.62 -5.00
C PRO A 149 -8.55 -18.27 -3.60
N ASN A 150 -7.63 -19.24 -3.47
CA ASN A 150 -7.29 -19.93 -2.22
C ASN A 150 -6.06 -19.37 -1.49
N LYS A 151 -5.41 -18.30 -1.97
CA LYS A 151 -4.37 -17.57 -1.21
C LYS A 151 -4.94 -16.29 -0.62
N SER A 152 -5.97 -16.41 0.22
CA SER A 152 -6.26 -15.45 1.27
C SER A 152 -5.58 -15.98 2.54
N GLU A 153 -4.29 -15.69 2.69
CA GLU A 153 -3.58 -15.98 3.95
C GLU A 153 -3.82 -14.81 4.92
N PHE A 154 -4.55 -15.18 5.97
CA PHE A 154 -4.87 -14.57 7.26
C PHE A 154 -4.13 -13.30 7.70
#